data_AF-A0A924Y9T5-F1
#
_entry.id   AF-A0A924Y9T5-F1
#
_cell.length_a   1.000
_cell.length_b   1.000
_cell.length_c   1.000
_cell.angle_alpha   90.00
_cell.angle_beta   90.00
_cell.angle_gamma   90.00
#
_symmetry.space_group_name_H-M   'P 1'
#
loop_
_entity.id
_entity.type
_entity.pdbx_description
1 polymer ?
#
loop_
_entity_poly.entity_id
_entity_poly.type
_entity_poly.pdbx_seq_one_letter_code
_entity_poly.pdbx_strand_id
1 'polypeptide(L)'
;MRKALTLLVLAAGLLLAAGCGGDDNESAGGTTEPTASCDKASLELRTAGQLTIGTDNPAFPPWFEGTKEFDPWDPTTEPTKKGYEQEVAYGIAKELGFTDAEVKWTVVPFNQSFRPGPKKFDFDINQISYKPERAKAVDFSDSYYDVEQAIVVLDGTPIAKAKSIDELKDFKLGAQ
;
A
#
# COMPACT_ATOMS: atom_id res chain seq x y z
N MET A 1 -66.25 7.72 -39.98
CA MET A 1 -67.03 7.73 -38.72
C MET A 1 -66.13 7.18 -37.63
N ARG A 2 -65.73 7.83 -36.53
CA ARG A 2 -66.05 9.09 -35.86
C ARG A 2 -64.80 9.47 -35.03
N LYS A 3 -64.40 10.74 -35.10
CA LYS A 3 -63.93 11.65 -34.02
C LYS A 3 -62.72 11.18 -33.18
N ALA A 4 -61.52 11.71 -33.39
CA ALA A 4 -61.04 13.04 -32.94
C ALA A 4 -61.01 13.19 -31.40
N LEU A 5 -59.81 13.25 -30.81
CA LEU A 5 -59.49 14.21 -29.76
C LEU A 5 -57.99 14.47 -29.67
N THR A 6 -57.61 15.64 -30.17
CA THR A 6 -56.34 16.32 -29.98
C THR A 6 -56.31 16.90 -28.56
N LEU A 7 -55.23 16.72 -27.81
CA LEU A 7 -54.90 17.58 -26.68
C LEU A 7 -53.42 17.94 -26.72
N LEU A 8 -53.21 19.20 -27.09
CA LEU A 8 -51.96 19.93 -27.04
C LEU A 8 -51.85 20.52 -25.62
N VAL A 9 -50.82 20.15 -24.85
CA VAL A 9 -50.39 20.95 -23.68
C VAL A 9 -48.88 21.13 -23.79
N LEU A 10 -48.52 22.40 -23.98
CA LEU A 10 -47.19 22.94 -23.98
C LEU A 10 -46.83 23.28 -22.51
N ALA A 11 -45.74 22.73 -21.98
CA ALA A 11 -45.12 23.22 -20.75
C ALA A 11 -43.61 23.02 -20.82
N ALA A 12 -42.89 24.08 -20.47
CA ALA A 12 -41.51 24.34 -20.77
C ALA A 12 -40.52 23.66 -19.81
N GLY A 13 -39.39 23.25 -20.39
CA GLY A 13 -38.03 23.49 -19.89
C GLY A 13 -37.65 23.03 -18.48
N LEU A 14 -36.86 21.96 -18.42
CA LEU A 14 -35.69 21.91 -17.53
C LEU A 14 -34.52 21.29 -18.29
N LEU A 15 -33.48 22.10 -18.51
CA LEU A 15 -32.16 21.62 -18.92
C LEU A 15 -31.51 20.94 -17.71
N LEU A 16 -31.24 19.63 -17.84
CA LEU A 16 -30.18 18.98 -17.08
C LEU A 16 -29.24 18.37 -18.11
N ALA A 17 -28.03 18.93 -18.15
CA ALA A 17 -26.95 18.46 -19.00
C ALA A 17 -26.58 17.03 -18.58
N ALA A 18 -26.84 16.07 -19.46
CA ALA A 18 -26.10 14.83 -19.49
C ALA A 18 -24.70 15.16 -20.05
N GLY A 19 -23.68 14.90 -19.25
CA GLY A 19 -22.28 15.16 -19.58
C GLY A 19 -21.37 14.08 -19.02
N CYS A 20 -21.56 12.84 -19.47
CA CYS A 20 -20.48 11.87 -19.57
C CYS A 20 -20.79 11.00 -20.80
N GLY A 21 -20.19 11.36 -21.94
CA GLY A 21 -20.03 10.44 -23.07
C GLY A 21 -18.81 9.56 -22.81
N GLY A 22 -18.74 8.32 -23.28
CA GLY A 22 -19.70 7.56 -24.08
C GLY A 22 -19.23 6.10 -24.20
N ASP A 23 -20.22 5.25 -24.55
CA ASP A 23 -20.21 4.00 -25.34
C ASP A 23 -19.20 2.89 -24.96
N ASP A 24 -19.56 1.61 -24.75
CA ASP A 24 -20.68 0.82 -25.28
C ASP A 24 -21.10 -0.34 -24.35
N ASN A 25 -22.31 -0.81 -24.64
CA ASN A 25 -23.19 -1.80 -24.02
C ASN A 25 -22.64 -3.26 -23.96
N GLU A 26 -22.55 -3.86 -22.76
CA GLU A 26 -22.84 -5.30 -22.58
C GLU A 26 -23.33 -5.60 -21.16
N SER A 27 -24.51 -6.23 -21.08
CA SER A 27 -25.13 -6.64 -19.83
C SER A 27 -24.45 -7.91 -19.32
N ALA A 28 -23.68 -7.77 -18.24
CA ALA A 28 -23.28 -8.89 -17.40
C ALA A 28 -23.74 -8.59 -15.97
N GLY A 29 -24.61 -9.45 -15.43
CA GLY A 29 -24.98 -9.46 -14.02
C GLY A 29 -23.77 -9.82 -13.18
N GLY A 30 -22.91 -8.84 -12.91
CA GLY A 30 -21.91 -8.90 -11.86
C GLY A 30 -22.53 -8.34 -10.59
N THR A 31 -22.52 -9.11 -9.51
CA THR A 31 -22.65 -8.58 -8.15
C THR A 31 -21.66 -7.44 -8.03
N THR A 32 -22.17 -6.21 -8.03
CA THR A 32 -21.38 -5.01 -7.76
C THR A 32 -20.99 -5.11 -6.29
N GLU A 33 -19.80 -5.63 -6.02
CA GLU A 33 -19.19 -5.39 -4.71
C GLU A 33 -19.17 -3.87 -4.51
N PRO A 34 -19.52 -3.36 -3.32
CA PRO A 34 -19.43 -1.94 -3.08
C PRO A 34 -17.98 -1.55 -3.33
N THR A 35 -17.75 -0.70 -4.33
CA THR A 35 -16.45 -0.05 -4.52
C THR A 35 -16.18 0.70 -3.22
N ALA A 36 -15.24 0.21 -2.43
CA ALA A 36 -14.81 0.88 -1.21
C ALA A 36 -14.41 2.32 -1.60
N SER A 37 -15.05 3.30 -0.97
CA SER A 37 -14.66 4.69 -1.14
C SER A 37 -13.31 4.88 -0.44
N CYS A 38 -12.30 5.31 -1.19
CA CYS A 38 -11.01 5.73 -0.64
C CYS A 38 -11.06 7.16 -0.08
N ASP A 39 -12.25 7.76 0.06
CA ASP A 39 -12.37 9.08 0.66
C ASP A 39 -11.89 9.00 2.11
N LYS A 40 -11.04 9.95 2.50
CA LYS A 40 -10.48 10.05 3.86
C LYS A 40 -11.50 9.89 4.98
N ALA A 41 -12.71 10.42 4.79
CA ALA A 41 -13.79 10.38 5.77
C ALA A 41 -14.43 8.99 5.94
N SER A 42 -14.24 8.11 4.97
CA SER A 42 -14.77 6.73 4.94
C SER A 42 -13.77 5.71 5.51
N LEU A 43 -12.53 6.12 5.79
CA LEU A 43 -11.48 5.23 6.27
C LEU A 43 -11.66 4.89 7.75
N GLU A 44 -11.56 3.59 8.07
CA GLU A 44 -11.57 3.08 9.46
C GLU A 44 -10.19 3.23 10.11
N LEU A 45 -9.86 4.45 10.52
CA LEU A 45 -8.57 4.75 11.13
C LEU A 45 -8.49 4.31 12.60
N ARG A 46 -7.32 3.87 13.05
CA ARG A 46 -7.01 3.60 14.47
C ARG A 46 -7.19 4.85 15.34
N THR A 47 -6.81 6.00 14.80
CA THR A 47 -6.98 7.32 15.42
C THR A 47 -7.67 8.23 14.42
N ALA A 48 -8.86 8.74 14.77
CA ALA A 48 -9.64 9.59 13.87
C ALA A 48 -8.80 10.78 13.36
N GLY A 49 -8.77 10.95 12.03
CA GLY A 49 -8.04 12.04 11.37
C GLY A 49 -6.52 11.84 11.24
N GLN A 50 -5.96 10.71 11.69
CA GLN A 50 -4.53 10.43 11.63
C GLN A 50 -4.26 9.09 10.95
N LEU A 51 -3.37 9.11 9.95
CA LEU A 51 -2.88 7.92 9.27
C LEU A 51 -1.63 7.40 10.00
N THR A 52 -1.77 6.31 10.73
CA THR A 52 -0.71 5.67 11.50
C THR A 52 -0.03 4.59 10.67
N ILE A 53 1.22 4.80 10.31
CA ILE A 53 2.01 3.90 9.45
C ILE A 53 3.06 3.17 10.28
N GLY A 54 3.09 1.85 10.16
CA GLY A 54 4.05 0.97 10.81
C GLY A 54 5.30 0.71 9.96
N THR A 55 6.47 0.66 10.59
CA THR A 55 7.69 0.08 10.03
C THR A 55 8.65 -0.36 11.15
N ASP A 56 9.70 -1.12 10.83
CA ASP A 56 10.66 -1.57 11.84
C ASP A 56 11.63 -0.45 12.28
N ASN A 57 12.36 -0.69 13.36
CA ASN A 57 13.51 0.11 13.76
C ASN A 57 14.65 -0.81 14.21
N PRO A 58 15.82 -0.78 13.55
CA PRO A 58 16.20 0.15 12.48
C PRO A 58 15.56 -0.17 11.12
N ALA A 59 15.18 0.88 10.38
CA ALA A 59 14.85 0.81 8.96
C ALA A 59 15.93 1.55 8.15
N PHE A 60 16.54 0.89 7.17
CA PHE A 60 17.76 1.36 6.50
C PHE A 60 17.52 1.81 5.05
N PRO A 61 18.43 2.64 4.50
CA PRO A 61 18.48 2.90 3.06
C PRO A 61 18.70 1.61 2.26
N PRO A 62 18.19 1.51 1.01
CA PRO A 62 17.52 2.57 0.26
C PRO A 62 16.02 2.74 0.58
N TRP A 63 15.48 1.96 1.51
CA TRP A 63 14.05 1.92 1.81
C TRP A 63 13.59 3.08 2.66
N PHE A 64 14.39 3.41 3.69
CA PHE A 64 14.15 4.51 4.61
C PHE A 64 15.46 5.27 4.83
N GLU A 65 15.44 6.60 4.67
CA GLU A 65 16.63 7.42 4.92
C GLU A 65 16.49 8.27 6.19
N GLY A 66 17.51 8.24 7.04
CA GLY A 66 17.66 9.11 8.20
C GLY A 66 18.05 10.54 7.83
N THR A 67 18.31 11.36 8.85
CA THR A 67 18.66 12.78 8.65
C THR A 67 20.01 13.00 7.96
N LYS A 68 20.88 12.00 7.97
CA LYS A 68 22.12 11.97 7.18
C LYS A 68 22.06 10.85 6.17
N GLU A 69 22.76 11.05 5.06
CA GLU A 69 22.90 10.05 4.02
C GLU A 69 23.45 8.74 4.60
N PHE A 70 22.82 7.62 4.25
CA PHE A 70 23.10 6.27 4.74
C PHE A 70 22.75 5.98 6.22
N ASP A 71 22.33 6.98 7.01
CA ASP A 71 21.81 6.70 8.35
C ASP A 71 20.42 6.03 8.24
N PRO A 72 20.08 5.11 9.15
CA PRO A 72 18.73 4.57 9.25
C PRO A 72 17.73 5.65 9.66
N TRP A 73 16.46 5.41 9.39
CA TRP A 73 15.37 6.23 9.91
C TRP A 73 15.38 6.25 11.45
N ASP A 74 15.18 7.45 12.00
CA ASP A 74 15.04 7.69 13.43
C ASP A 74 13.60 8.14 13.76
N PRO A 75 12.81 7.31 14.45
CA PRO A 75 11.42 7.63 14.81
C PRO A 75 11.29 8.81 15.78
N THR A 76 12.39 9.31 16.35
CA THR A 76 12.40 10.47 17.25
C THR A 76 12.61 11.80 16.52
N THR A 77 12.85 11.74 15.21
CA THR A 77 13.04 12.91 14.34
C THR A 77 11.88 13.06 13.35
N GLU A 78 11.74 14.26 12.78
CA GLU A 78 10.81 14.46 11.66
C GLU A 78 11.20 13.54 10.48
N PRO A 79 10.23 12.82 9.88
CA PRO A 79 10.50 11.97 8.73
C PRO A 79 11.12 12.78 7.59
N THR A 80 12.21 12.26 7.03
CA THR A 80 12.90 12.91 5.91
C THR A 80 12.07 12.83 4.62
N LYS A 81 11.13 11.88 4.56
CA LYS A 81 10.32 11.55 3.38
C LYS A 81 11.19 11.07 2.21
N LYS A 82 12.33 10.47 2.55
CA LYS A 82 13.30 9.94 1.61
C LYS A 82 13.50 8.46 1.82
N GLY A 83 13.89 7.79 0.74
CA GLY A 83 13.92 6.35 0.68
C GLY A 83 12.60 5.83 0.13
N TYR A 84 12.71 4.72 -0.59
CA TYR A 84 11.64 4.22 -1.43
C TYR A 84 10.31 3.99 -0.68
N GLU A 85 10.35 3.37 0.51
CA GLU A 85 9.14 3.06 1.29
C GLU A 85 8.56 4.30 2.00
N GLN A 86 9.39 5.27 2.40
CA GLN A 86 8.85 6.56 2.87
C GLN A 86 8.15 7.31 1.74
N GLU A 87 8.76 7.38 0.55
CA GLU A 87 8.16 8.07 -0.60
C GLU A 87 6.84 7.41 -1.03
N VAL A 88 6.77 6.08 -1.05
CA VAL A 88 5.53 5.33 -1.29
C VAL A 88 4.49 5.65 -0.21
N ALA A 89 4.86 5.61 1.07
CA ALA A 89 3.95 5.89 2.18
C ALA A 89 3.34 7.30 2.12
N TYR A 90 4.17 8.32 1.84
CA TYR A 90 3.68 9.69 1.67
C TYR A 90 2.91 9.89 0.35
N GLY A 91 3.23 9.13 -0.70
CA GLY A 91 2.43 9.05 -1.92
C GLY A 91 1.01 8.55 -1.65
N ILE A 92 0.89 7.43 -0.93
CA ILE A 92 -0.39 6.87 -0.49
C ILE A 92 -1.15 7.88 0.37
N ALA A 93 -0.50 8.47 1.37
CA ALA A 93 -1.11 9.46 2.24
C ALA A 93 -1.70 10.65 1.46
N LYS A 94 -0.97 11.14 0.46
CA LYS A 94 -1.41 12.22 -0.43
C LYS A 94 -2.64 11.83 -1.25
N GLU A 95 -2.62 10.66 -1.89
CA GLU A 95 -3.76 10.18 -2.70
C GLU A 95 -5.02 9.96 -1.83
N LEU A 96 -4.84 9.57 -0.56
CA LEU A 96 -5.91 9.45 0.43
C LEU A 96 -6.32 10.80 1.07
N GLY A 97 -5.70 11.92 0.68
CA GLY A 97 -6.05 13.26 1.16
C GLY A 97 -5.56 13.60 2.58
N PHE A 98 -4.56 12.90 3.09
CA PHE A 98 -3.86 13.27 4.32
C PHE A 98 -2.77 14.30 4.04
N THR A 99 -2.63 15.25 4.94
CA THR A 99 -1.47 16.15 5.01
C THR A 99 -0.32 15.46 5.74
N ASP A 100 0.91 15.92 5.52
CA ASP A 100 2.09 15.39 6.21
C ASP A 100 1.95 15.40 7.75
N ALA A 101 1.28 16.41 8.30
CA ALA A 101 1.06 16.54 9.75
C ALA A 101 0.05 15.52 10.31
N GLU A 102 -0.74 14.89 9.44
CA GLU A 102 -1.70 13.85 9.81
C GLU A 102 -1.12 12.45 9.64
N VAL A 103 0.11 12.33 9.10
CA VAL A 103 0.84 11.06 9.03
C VAL A 103 1.64 10.88 10.32
N LYS A 104 1.46 9.73 10.96
CA LYS A 104 2.21 9.35 12.16
C LYS A 104 2.91 8.02 11.94
N TRP A 105 4.21 8.00 12.17
CA TRP A 105 4.96 6.75 12.18
C TRP A 105 4.91 6.07 13.55
N THR A 106 4.91 4.74 13.54
CA THR A 106 5.05 3.93 14.75
C THR A 106 6.01 2.76 14.51
N VAL A 107 6.83 2.45 15.51
CA VAL A 107 7.78 1.34 15.42
C VAL A 107 7.03 0.02 15.62
N VAL A 108 7.20 -0.88 14.66
CA VAL A 108 6.62 -2.22 14.63
C VAL A 108 7.74 -3.21 14.32
N PRO A 109 8.21 -4.01 15.31
CA PRO A 109 9.18 -5.06 15.03
C PRO A 109 8.68 -5.99 13.92
N PHE A 110 9.52 -6.37 12.95
CA PHE A 110 9.10 -7.09 11.75
C PHE A 110 8.19 -8.29 12.03
N ASN A 111 8.52 -9.15 12.99
CA ASN A 111 7.70 -10.33 13.31
C ASN A 111 6.34 -10.00 13.96
N GLN A 112 6.14 -8.76 14.40
CA GLN A 112 4.89 -8.26 14.99
C GLN A 112 3.92 -7.72 13.94
N SER A 113 4.41 -7.24 12.79
CA SER A 113 3.58 -6.64 11.74
C SER A 113 2.57 -7.63 11.17
N PHE A 114 2.95 -8.89 10.98
CA PHE A 114 2.06 -9.96 10.47
C PHE A 114 1.60 -10.97 11.54
N ARG A 115 1.89 -10.76 12.83
CA ARG A 115 1.39 -11.65 13.90
C ARG A 115 -0.14 -11.54 14.05
N PRO A 116 -0.90 -12.63 14.22
CA PRO A 116 -2.34 -12.54 14.47
C PRO A 116 -2.70 -11.62 15.64
N GLY A 117 -3.80 -10.87 15.49
CA GLY A 117 -4.35 -10.01 16.54
C GLY A 117 -4.41 -8.53 16.17
N PRO A 118 -4.91 -7.68 17.09
CA PRO A 118 -5.12 -6.26 16.83
C PRO A 118 -3.81 -5.54 16.52
N LYS A 119 -3.86 -4.64 15.54
CA LYS A 119 -2.74 -3.77 15.15
C LYS A 119 -2.92 -2.36 15.70
N LYS A 120 -1.80 -1.69 15.95
CA LYS A 120 -1.75 -0.29 16.42
C LYS A 120 -1.45 0.71 15.29
N PHE A 121 -1.50 0.23 14.04
CA PHE A 121 -1.29 0.99 12.82
C PHE A 121 -2.47 0.75 11.88
N ASP A 122 -2.60 1.61 10.89
CA ASP A 122 -3.57 1.52 9.80
C ASP A 122 -3.01 0.62 8.68
N PHE A 123 -1.75 0.83 8.29
CA PHE A 123 -0.99 -0.14 7.49
C PHE A 123 0.49 -0.17 7.90
N ASP A 124 1.21 -1.21 7.46
CA ASP A 124 2.64 -1.40 7.69
C ASP A 124 3.36 -1.49 6.34
N ILE A 125 4.52 -0.83 6.23
CA ILE A 125 5.38 -0.88 5.03
C ILE A 125 6.82 -1.14 5.48
N ASN A 126 7.31 -2.34 5.15
CA ASN A 126 8.47 -2.94 5.82
C ASN A 126 9.03 -4.17 5.07
N GLN A 127 9.08 -4.12 3.73
CA GLN A 127 9.57 -5.19 2.85
C GLN A 127 9.00 -6.59 3.14
N ILE A 128 7.74 -6.67 3.59
CA ILE A 128 7.15 -7.95 3.96
C ILE A 128 6.74 -8.69 2.69
N SER A 129 7.52 -9.70 2.30
CA SER A 129 7.11 -10.58 1.21
C SER A 129 5.84 -11.34 1.57
N TYR A 130 4.93 -11.43 0.60
CA TYR A 130 3.74 -12.27 0.70
C TYR A 130 4.14 -13.71 1.03
N LYS A 131 3.43 -14.29 2.01
CA LYS A 131 3.44 -15.73 2.27
C LYS A 131 2.02 -16.16 2.65
N PRO A 132 1.52 -17.31 2.14
CA PRO A 132 0.18 -17.80 2.49
C PRO A 132 -0.05 -17.91 4.00
N GLU A 133 0.98 -18.21 4.79
CA GLU A 133 0.87 -18.28 6.25
C GLU A 133 0.70 -16.90 6.90
N ARG A 134 1.37 -15.86 6.37
CA ARG A 134 1.22 -14.48 6.86
C ARG A 134 -0.15 -13.92 6.48
N ALA A 135 -0.63 -14.24 5.28
CA ALA A 135 -1.92 -13.78 4.76
C ALA A 135 -3.13 -14.33 5.52
N LYS A 136 -2.94 -15.32 6.41
CA LYS A 136 -3.99 -15.78 7.34
C LYS A 136 -4.25 -14.79 8.48
N ALA A 137 -3.34 -13.87 8.73
CA ALA A 137 -3.35 -12.98 9.89
C ALA A 137 -3.53 -11.50 9.53
N VAL A 138 -3.17 -11.12 8.31
CA VAL A 138 -3.22 -9.76 7.77
C VAL A 138 -3.53 -9.82 6.28
N ASP A 139 -4.13 -8.75 5.76
CA ASP A 139 -4.27 -8.54 4.33
C ASP A 139 -3.00 -7.90 3.76
N PHE A 140 -2.73 -8.16 2.49
CA PHE A 140 -1.63 -7.56 1.73
C PHE A 140 -2.20 -6.69 0.62
N SER A 141 -1.54 -5.56 0.34
CA SER A 141 -1.76 -4.83 -0.90
C SER A 141 -1.23 -5.63 -2.09
N ASP A 142 -1.45 -5.10 -3.29
CA ASP A 142 -0.62 -5.47 -4.43
C ASP A 142 0.86 -5.20 -4.12
N SER A 143 1.74 -6.02 -4.72
CA SER A 143 3.19 -5.88 -4.57
C SER A 143 3.63 -4.52 -5.12
N TYR A 144 4.30 -3.73 -4.29
CA TYR A 144 4.92 -2.48 -4.72
C TYR A 144 6.36 -2.69 -5.20
N TYR A 145 6.98 -3.83 -4.87
CA TYR A 145 8.35 -4.14 -5.25
C TYR A 145 8.59 -5.66 -5.28
N ASP A 146 9.00 -6.18 -6.43
CA ASP A 146 9.39 -7.58 -6.57
C ASP A 146 10.88 -7.76 -6.27
N VAL A 147 11.17 -8.54 -5.23
CA VAL A 147 12.53 -8.74 -4.71
C VAL A 147 13.19 -9.98 -5.29
N GLU A 148 14.46 -9.84 -5.67
CA GLU A 148 15.37 -10.97 -5.89
C GLU A 148 16.25 -11.20 -4.67
N GLN A 149 16.36 -12.46 -4.21
CA GLN A 149 17.27 -12.81 -3.13
C GLN A 149 18.68 -13.08 -3.68
N ALA A 150 19.69 -12.50 -3.04
CA ALA A 150 21.08 -12.67 -3.39
C ALA A 150 21.90 -13.21 -2.20
N ILE A 151 23.01 -13.88 -2.51
CA ILE A 151 24.00 -14.32 -1.53
C ILE A 151 25.23 -13.41 -1.66
N VAL A 152 25.59 -12.74 -0.58
CA VAL A 152 26.77 -11.87 -0.51
C VAL A 152 27.89 -12.59 0.21
N VAL A 153 29.06 -12.65 -0.43
CA VAL A 153 30.25 -13.33 0.11
C VAL A 153 31.50 -12.48 -0.12
N LEU A 154 32.52 -12.71 0.69
CA LEU A 154 33.82 -12.11 0.46
C LEU A 154 34.51 -12.77 -0.74
N ASP A 155 35.09 -11.94 -1.61
CA ASP A 155 35.86 -12.41 -2.75
C ASP A 155 37.05 -13.29 -2.30
N GLY A 156 37.43 -14.25 -3.14
CA GLY A 156 38.51 -15.20 -2.88
C GLY A 156 38.20 -16.31 -1.86
N THR A 157 37.01 -16.31 -1.23
CA THR A 157 36.62 -17.37 -0.29
C THR A 157 36.09 -18.62 -1.01
N PRO A 158 36.10 -19.81 -0.37
CA PRO A 158 35.57 -21.03 -0.99
C PRO A 158 34.10 -20.91 -1.41
N ILE A 159 33.26 -20.25 -0.61
CA ILE A 159 31.83 -20.06 -0.91
C ILE A 159 31.61 -19.21 -2.17
N ALA A 160 32.54 -18.33 -2.54
CA ALA A 160 32.44 -17.53 -3.77
C ALA A 160 32.53 -18.36 -5.07
N LYS A 161 32.95 -19.62 -4.96
CA LYS A 161 32.96 -20.57 -6.09
C LYS A 161 31.65 -21.36 -6.21
N ALA A 162 30.76 -21.26 -5.22
CA ALA A 162 29.51 -21.98 -5.22
C ALA A 162 28.61 -21.50 -6.37
N LYS A 163 28.08 -22.44 -7.16
CA LYS A 163 27.19 -22.14 -8.30
C LYS A 163 25.79 -22.72 -8.16
N SER A 164 25.51 -23.35 -7.03
CA SER A 164 24.23 -24.00 -6.75
C SER A 164 23.89 -23.88 -5.26
N ILE A 165 22.61 -24.02 -4.93
CA ILE A 165 22.14 -24.04 -3.54
C ILE A 165 22.73 -25.24 -2.77
N ASP A 166 22.94 -26.37 -3.46
CA ASP A 166 23.51 -27.56 -2.84
C ASP A 166 24.93 -27.32 -2.34
N GLU A 167 25.74 -26.58 -3.09
CA GLU A 167 27.11 -26.19 -2.70
C GLU A 167 27.14 -25.22 -1.49
N LEU A 168 26.02 -24.58 -1.16
CA LEU A 168 25.93 -23.69 0.01
C LEU A 168 25.73 -24.44 1.33
N LYS A 169 25.32 -25.72 1.30
CA LYS A 169 24.96 -26.51 2.49
C LYS A 169 26.10 -26.70 3.47
N ASP A 170 27.34 -26.68 2.99
CA ASP A 170 28.55 -26.87 3.80
C ASP A 170 28.98 -25.56 4.51
N PHE A 171 28.30 -24.44 4.24
CA PHE A 171 28.63 -23.14 4.80
C PHE A 171 27.62 -22.67 5.85
N LYS A 172 28.11 -21.87 6.80
CA LYS A 172 27.24 -21.18 7.76
C LYS A 172 26.72 -19.90 7.14
N LEU A 173 25.42 -19.87 6.87
CA LEU A 173 24.74 -18.71 6.28
C LEU A 173 24.14 -17.81 7.36
N GLY A 174 24.25 -16.50 7.15
CA GLY A 174 23.48 -15.49 7.86
C GLY A 174 22.28 -15.07 7.02
N ALA A 175 21.21 -14.63 7.68
CA ALA A 175 20.06 -14.00 7.05
C ALA A 175 19.69 -12.77 7.89
N GLN A 176 19.13 -11.77 7.21
CA GLN A 176 18.53 -10.58 7.82
C GLN A 176 17.00 -10.74 7.81
#